data_AF-A0A939ITU2-F1
#
_entry.id   AF-A0A939ITU2-F1
#
_cell.length_a   1.000
_cell.length_b   1.000
_cell.length_c   1.000
_cell.angle_alpha   90.00
_cell.angle_beta   90.00
_cell.angle_gamma   90.00
#
_symmetry.space_group_name_H-M   'P 1'
#
loop_
_entity.id
_entity.type
_entity.pdbx_description
1 polymer ?
#
loop_
_entity_poly.entity_id
_entity_poly.type
_entity_poly.pdbx_seq_one_letter_code
_entity_poly.pdbx_strand_id
1 'polypeptide(L)'
;GQAQTGTGKTAAFALPMLARLDPEDTTTQLLVLAPTRELAIQVAEAFHTYASFNRQIKVLPIYGGQSYDNQIRPLKRGVQVVVGTPGRVIDHI
;
A
#
# COMPACT_ATOMS: atom_id res chain seq x y z
N GLY A 1 15.66 2.39 12.62
CA GLY A 1 16.66 1.38 12.21
C GLY A 1 16.94 1.54 10.74
N GLN A 2 18.19 1.78 10.36
CA GLN A 2 18.58 1.77 8.95
C GLN A 2 19.09 0.36 8.62
N ALA A 3 18.55 -0.23 7.57
CA ALA A 3 19.08 -1.47 7.02
C ALA A 3 19.23 -1.27 5.51
N GLN A 4 20.16 -1.97 4.86
CA GLN A 4 20.36 -1.93 3.40
C GLN A 4 19.21 -2.56 2.62
N THR A 5 18.93 -2.10 1.39
CA THR A 5 17.93 -2.70 0.49
C THR A 5 18.13 -4.22 0.36
N GLY A 6 17.04 -5.00 0.40
CA GLY A 6 17.08 -6.47 0.30
C GLY A 6 17.14 -7.27 1.61
N THR A 7 17.19 -6.64 2.79
CA THR A 7 17.36 -7.33 4.09
C THR A 7 16.06 -7.60 4.88
N GLY A 8 14.90 -7.66 4.22
CA GLY A 8 13.64 -7.99 4.92
C GLY A 8 13.00 -6.87 5.73
N LYS A 9 13.48 -5.62 5.62
CA LYS A 9 12.81 -4.45 6.26
C LYS A 9 11.33 -4.35 5.91
N THR A 10 10.99 -4.57 4.64
CA THR A 10 9.59 -4.50 4.20
C THR A 10 8.74 -5.54 4.92
N ALA A 11 9.19 -6.79 5.00
CA ALA A 11 8.51 -7.82 5.78
C ALA A 11 8.42 -7.46 7.27
N ALA A 12 9.49 -6.90 7.84
CA ALA A 12 9.58 -6.57 9.26
C ALA A 12 8.52 -5.55 9.72
N PHE A 13 8.10 -4.63 8.85
CA PHE A 13 6.97 -3.75 9.16
C PHE A 13 5.65 -4.21 8.53
N ALA A 14 5.65 -4.82 7.34
CA ALA A 14 4.43 -5.18 6.64
C ALA A 14 3.65 -6.31 7.33
N LEU A 15 4.33 -7.39 7.73
CA LEU A 15 3.68 -8.55 8.35
C LEU A 15 2.92 -8.22 9.64
N PRO A 16 3.51 -7.52 10.64
CA PRO A 16 2.77 -7.16 11.85
C PRO A 16 1.64 -6.15 11.57
N MET A 17 1.76 -5.31 10.54
CA MET A 17 0.69 -4.38 10.17
C MET A 17 -0.47 -5.11 9.48
N LEU A 18 -0.17 -6.03 8.55
CA LEU A 18 -1.18 -6.87 7.88
C LEU A 18 -1.94 -7.74 8.86
N ALA A 19 -1.27 -8.29 9.87
CA ALA A 19 -1.91 -9.11 10.91
C ALA A 19 -2.89 -8.33 11.80
N ARG A 20 -2.88 -7.00 11.75
CA ARG A 20 -3.77 -6.12 12.53
C ARG A 20 -4.95 -5.57 11.73
N LEU A 21 -4.98 -5.79 10.42
CA LEU A 21 -6.06 -5.29 9.57
C LEU A 21 -7.33 -6.10 9.82
N ASP A 22 -8.47 -5.41 9.87
CA ASP A 22 -9.78 -6.03 9.78
C ASP A 22 -10.12 -6.27 8.29
N PRO A 23 -10.26 -7.53 7.83
CA PRO A 23 -10.58 -7.83 6.44
C PRO A 23 -12.02 -7.45 6.04
N GLU A 24 -12.94 -7.34 7.01
CA GLU A 24 -14.34 -7.00 6.76
C GLU A 24 -14.55 -5.48 6.66
N ASP A 25 -13.68 -4.69 7.29
CA ASP A 25 -13.64 -3.25 7.11
C ASP A 25 -12.93 -2.90 5.79
N THR A 26 -13.68 -2.28 4.87
CA THR A 26 -13.19 -1.90 3.54
C THR A 26 -12.60 -0.50 3.47
N THR A 27 -12.56 0.23 4.60
CA THR A 27 -11.90 1.52 4.69
C THR A 27 -10.37 1.37 4.64
N THR A 28 -9.67 2.45 4.31
CA THR A 28 -8.20 2.47 4.35
C THR A 28 -7.72 2.48 5.79
N GLN A 29 -7.08 1.39 6.19
CA GLN A 29 -6.59 1.15 7.55
C GLN A 29 -5.06 1.31 7.64
N LEU A 30 -4.35 1.26 6.52
CA LEU A 30 -2.90 1.41 6.46
C LEU A 30 -2.48 2.31 5.30
N LEU A 31 -1.69 3.34 5.60
CA LEU A 31 -1.00 4.19 4.63
C LEU A 31 0.52 4.02 4.78
N VAL A 32 1.18 3.68 3.68
CA VAL A 32 2.64 3.62 3.58
C VAL A 32 3.12 4.68 2.59
N LEU A 33 3.97 5.59 3.04
CA LEU A 33 4.52 6.64 2.19
C LEU A 33 5.92 6.24 1.68
N ALA A 34 6.11 6.31 0.37
CA ALA A 34 7.39 6.08 -0.29
C ALA A 34 7.84 7.35 -1.03
N PRO A 35 9.14 7.69 -1.04
CA PRO A 35 9.65 8.91 -1.65
C PRO A 35 9.60 8.92 -3.18
N THR A 36 9.53 7.75 -3.83
CA THR A 36 9.52 7.63 -5.30
C THR A 36 8.42 6.66 -5.76
N ARG A 37 8.03 6.80 -7.02
CA ARG A 37 7.06 5.90 -7.67
C ARG A 37 7.57 4.46 -7.67
N GLU A 38 8.83 4.26 -7.99
CA GLU A 38 9.47 2.96 -8.12
C GLU A 38 9.45 2.23 -6.78
N LEU A 39 9.75 2.94 -5.69
CA LEU A 39 9.71 2.36 -4.35
C LEU A 39 8.27 2.11 -3.88
N ALA A 40 7.31 2.98 -4.22
CA ALA A 40 5.90 2.72 -3.93
C ALA A 40 5.40 1.44 -4.60
N ILE A 41 5.78 1.20 -5.86
CA ILE A 41 5.46 -0.02 -6.60
C ILE A 41 6.09 -1.24 -5.92
N GLN A 42 7.39 -1.22 -5.64
CA GLN A 42 8.10 -2.33 -5.00
C GLN A 42 7.52 -2.68 -3.63
N VAL A 43 7.17 -1.67 -2.84
CA VAL A 43 6.53 -1.90 -1.53
C VAL A 43 5.13 -2.48 -1.71
N ALA A 44 4.32 -1.96 -2.64
CA ALA A 44 2.99 -2.49 -2.92
C ALA A 44 3.02 -3.97 -3.38
N GLU A 45 3.97 -4.34 -4.25
CA GLU A 45 4.17 -5.73 -4.69
C GLU A 45 4.52 -6.66 -3.52
N ALA A 46 5.36 -6.20 -2.60
CA ALA A 46 5.67 -6.95 -1.38
C ALA A 46 4.41 -7.11 -0.50
N PHE A 47 3.63 -6.05 -0.31
CA PHE A 47 2.36 -6.11 0.42
C PHE A 47 1.35 -7.06 -0.24
N HIS A 48 1.22 -7.05 -1.58
CA HIS A 48 0.38 -8.01 -2.30
C HIS A 48 0.82 -9.46 -2.05
N THR A 49 2.13 -9.71 -2.09
CA THR A 49 2.71 -11.04 -1.84
C THR A 49 2.41 -11.48 -0.42
N TYR A 50 2.64 -10.60 0.56
CA TYR A 50 2.43 -10.91 1.97
C TYR A 50 0.96 -11.02 2.34
N ALA A 51 0.06 -10.25 1.72
CA ALA A 51 -1.39 -10.31 1.97
C ALA A 51 -2.07 -11.49 1.24
N SER A 52 -1.35 -12.27 0.43
CA SER A 52 -1.93 -13.36 -0.38
C SER A 52 -2.66 -14.44 0.41
N PHE A 53 -2.41 -14.56 1.72
CA PHE A 53 -3.16 -15.45 2.62
C PHE A 53 -4.60 -15.00 2.85
N ASN A 54 -4.94 -13.73 2.61
CA ASN A 54 -6.29 -13.19 2.76
C ASN A 54 -6.68 -12.31 1.56
N ARG A 55 -7.57 -12.86 0.72
CA ARG A 55 -8.05 -12.20 -0.52
C ARG A 55 -8.93 -10.97 -0.28
N GLN A 56 -9.42 -10.74 0.95
CA GLN A 56 -10.22 -9.57 1.29
C GLN A 56 -9.37 -8.33 1.53
N ILE A 57 -8.09 -8.50 1.88
CA ILE A 57 -7.13 -7.40 2.04
C ILE A 57 -6.69 -6.91 0.67
N LYS A 58 -7.11 -5.69 0.32
CA LYS A 58 -6.74 -5.04 -0.94
C LYS A 58 -5.64 -4.01 -0.70
N VAL A 59 -4.66 -4.04 -1.59
CA VAL A 59 -3.52 -3.10 -1.62
C VAL A 59 -3.63 -2.26 -2.88
N LEU A 60 -3.44 -0.95 -2.77
CA LEU A 60 -3.48 -0.02 -3.88
C LEU A 60 -2.23 0.87 -3.90
N PRO A 61 -1.42 0.83 -4.96
CA PRO A 61 -0.37 1.80 -5.14
C PRO A 61 -0.91 3.15 -5.68
N ILE A 62 -0.45 4.26 -5.11
CA ILE A 62 -0.85 5.63 -5.48
C ILE A 62 0.39 6.48 -5.76
N TYR A 63 0.61 6.84 -7.02
CA TYR A 63 1.75 7.67 -7.45
C TYR A 63 1.42 8.45 -8.72
N GLY A 64 2.20 9.50 -9.02
CA GLY A 64 2.01 10.33 -10.22
C GLY A 64 2.37 9.62 -11.54
N GLY A 65 1.88 10.12 -12.66
CA GLY A 65 2.11 9.52 -13.99
C GLY A 65 1.15 8.38 -14.37
N GLN A 66 0.19 8.07 -13.50
CA GLN A 66 -0.97 7.21 -13.77
C GLN A 66 -2.25 8.07 -13.77
N SER A 67 -3.27 7.67 -14.55
CA SER A 67 -4.57 8.35 -14.54
C SER A 67 -5.18 8.36 -13.13
N TYR A 68 -5.81 9.49 -12.77
CA TYR A 68 -6.59 9.61 -11.54
C TYR A 68 -7.68 8.56 -11.45
N ASP A 69 -8.38 8.30 -12.56
CA ASP A 69 -9.51 7.35 -12.58
C ASP A 69 -9.11 5.94 -12.18
N ASN A 70 -7.89 5.52 -12.54
CA ASN A 70 -7.34 4.22 -12.18
C ASN A 70 -7.07 4.08 -10.68
N GLN A 71 -6.95 5.20 -9.95
CA GLN A 71 -6.71 5.23 -8.51
C GLN A 71 -8.00 5.51 -7.73
N ILE A 72 -8.86 6.42 -8.23
CA ILE A 72 -10.14 6.77 -7.61
C ILE A 72 -11.12 5.60 -7.61
N ARG A 73 -11.22 4.85 -8.72
CA ARG A 73 -12.19 3.73 -8.82
C ARG A 73 -11.90 2.64 -7.77
N PRO A 74 -10.66 2.15 -7.58
CA PRO A 74 -10.34 1.23 -6.50
C PRO A 74 -10.58 1.82 -5.10
N LEU A 75 -10.20 3.09 -4.85
CA LEU A 75 -10.46 3.76 -3.56
C LEU A 75 -11.95 3.73 -3.21
N LYS A 76 -12.82 4.08 -4.16
CA LYS A 76 -14.28 4.03 -4.00
C LYS A 76 -14.85 2.63 -3.77
N ARG A 77 -14.16 1.58 -4.24
CA ARG A 77 -14.53 0.17 -4.02
C ARG A 77 -14.07 -0.38 -2.66
N GLY A 78 -13.35 0.44 -1.89
CA GLY A 78 -12.75 0.07 -0.61
C GLY A 78 -11.41 -0.65 -0.80
N VAL A 79 -10.39 -0.12 -0.13
CA VAL A 79 -9.01 -0.65 -0.08
C VAL A 79 -8.44 -0.43 1.31
N GLN A 80 -7.88 -1.48 1.92
CA GLN A 80 -7.37 -1.43 3.29
C GLN A 80 -5.94 -0.89 3.36
N VAL A 81 -5.13 -1.14 2.34
CA VAL A 81 -3.74 -0.70 2.28
C VAL A 81 -3.51 0.23 1.10
N VAL A 82 -3.03 1.43 1.37
CA VAL A 82 -2.54 2.38 0.36
C VAL A 82 -1.03 2.50 0.50
N VAL A 83 -0.31 2.35 -0.60
CA VAL A 83 1.13 2.60 -0.68
C VAL A 83 1.37 3.69 -1.70
N GLY A 84 1.89 4.85 -1.31
CA GLY A 84 1.96 5.95 -2.26
C GLY A 84 3.01 7.02 -2.04
N THR A 85 3.18 7.88 -3.05
CA THR A 85 4.03 9.06 -2.95
C THR A 85 3.27 10.21 -2.27
N PRO A 86 3.90 11.00 -1.38
CA PRO A 86 3.20 12.01 -0.58
C PRO A 86 2.35 12.97 -1.43
N GLY A 87 2.93 13.54 -2.49
CA GLY A 87 2.22 14.48 -3.35
C GLY A 87 0.96 13.88 -3.97
N ARG A 88 1.04 12.63 -4.45
CA ARG A 88 -0.12 12.00 -5.08
C ARG A 88 -1.19 11.59 -4.08
N VAL A 89 -0.80 11.13 -2.90
CA VAL A 89 -1.77 10.75 -1.85
C VAL A 89 -2.58 11.97 -1.41
N ILE A 90 -1.93 13.13 -1.29
CA ILE A 90 -2.60 14.39 -0.93
C ILE A 90 -3.66 14.79 -1.96
N ASP A 91 -3.44 14.52 -3.26
CA ASP A 91 -4.43 14.80 -4.31
C ASP A 91 -5.75 14.01 -4.13
N HIS A 92 -5.79 12.98 -3.28
CA HIS A 92 -6.95 12.12 -3.04
C HIS A 92 -7.62 12.32 -1.66
N ILE A 93 -7.12 13.25 -0.83
CA ILE A 93 -7.69 13.62 0.48
C ILE A 93 -8.68 14.78 0.28
#